data_AF-X1IP83-F1
#
_entry.id   AF-X1IP83-F1
#
_cell.length_a   1.000
_cell.length_b   1.000
_cell.length_c   1.000
_cell.angle_alpha   90.00
_cell.angle_beta   90.00
_cell.angle_gamma   90.00
#
_symmetry.space_group_name_H-M   'P 1'
#
loop_
_entity.id
_entity.type
_entity.pdbx_description
1 polymer ?
#
loop_
_entity_poly.entity_id
_entity_poly.type
_entity_poly.pdbx_seq_one_letter_code
_entity_poly.pdbx_strand_id
1 'polypeptide(L)' 'MAEIVGIRFRRAGKVYYFDPADIELEANDHVIIETSRGLELGRVVIAPRQVLANETIESL' A
#
# COMPACT_ATOMS: atom_id res chain seq x y z
N MET A 1 0.35 -6.78 15.52
CA MET A 1 -0.67 -5.87 14.97
C MET A 1 -0.25 -5.68 13.52
N ALA A 2 -0.99 -6.22 12.55
CA ALA A 2 -0.54 -6.25 11.16
C ALA A 2 -0.79 -4.87 10.55
N GLU A 3 0.28 -4.11 10.33
CA GLU A 3 0.17 -2.86 9.59
C GLU A 3 -0.04 -3.15 8.10
N ILE A 4 -0.85 -2.34 7.43
CA ILE A 4 -1.17 -2.53 6.02
C ILE A 4 -0.97 -1.21 5.31
N VAL A 5 -0.23 -1.22 4.21
CA VAL A 5 -0.06 -0.06 3.32
C VAL A 5 -0.86 -0.25 2.05
N GLY A 6 -1.58 0.79 1.62
CA GLY A 6 -2.32 0.81 0.37
C GLY A 6 -1.52 1.52 -0.71
N ILE A 7 -1.27 0.84 -1.84
CA ILE A 7 -0.43 1.33 -2.93
C ILE A 7 -1.20 1.31 -4.25
N ARG A 8 -1.10 2.40 -5.02
CA ARG A 8 -1.72 2.55 -6.33
C ARG A 8 -0.67 2.64 -7.42
N PHE A 9 -0.82 1.84 -8.47
CA PHE A 9 0.05 1.86 -9.64
C PHE A 9 -0.51 2.79 -10.73
N ARG A 10 0.38 3.36 -11.57
CA ARG A 10 0.00 4.32 -12.62
C ARG A 10 -0.97 3.79 -13.68
N ARG A 11 -1.16 2.47 -13.83
CA ARG A 11 -1.89 1.89 -14.99
C ARG A 11 -3.39 1.60 -14.80
N ALA A 12 -3.95 1.54 -13.59
CA ALA A 12 -5.40 1.44 -13.38
C ALA A 12 -5.70 1.58 -11.89
N GLY A 13 -6.76 2.32 -11.53
CA GLY A 13 -7.05 2.86 -10.19
C GLY A 13 -7.34 1.88 -9.05
N LYS A 14 -6.96 0.60 -9.16
CA LYS A 14 -7.02 -0.34 -8.03
C LYS A 14 -5.90 -0.04 -7.03
N VAL A 15 -6.27 -0.03 -5.75
CA VAL A 15 -5.33 0.01 -4.63
C VAL A 15 -5.04 -1.43 -4.24
N TYR A 16 -3.76 -1.74 -4.13
CA TYR A 16 -3.27 -3.03 -3.65
C TYR A 16 -2.74 -2.84 -2.23
N TYR A 17 -2.93 -3.84 -1.39
CA TYR A 17 -2.55 -3.80 0.01
C TYR A 17 -1.31 -4.67 0.23
N PHE A 18 -0.35 -4.15 0.97
CA PHE A 18 0.92 -4.81 1.25
C PHE A 18 1.25 -4.70 2.73
N ASP A 19 2.12 -5.59 3.20
CA ASP A 19 2.80 -5.47 4.48
C ASP A 19 3.95 -4.45 4.32
N PRO A 20 4.02 -3.38 5.14
CA PRO A 20 5.12 -2.42 5.07
C PRO A 20 6.46 -2.98 5.56
N ALA A 21 6.51 -4.16 6.18
CA ALA A 21 7.72 -4.84 6.66
C ALA A 21 8.66 -3.90 7.44
N ASP A 22 8.08 -3.13 8.38
CA ASP A 22 8.73 -2.11 9.22
C ASP A 22 9.27 -0.86 8.49
N ILE A 23 8.90 -0.65 7.22
CA ILE A 23 9.22 0.58 6.50
C ILE A 23 8.23 1.68 6.90
N GLU A 24 8.74 2.78 7.45
CA GLU A 24 7.95 3.99 7.65
C GLU A 24 7.59 4.60 6.28
N LEU A 25 6.30 4.52 5.94
CA LEU A 25 5.76 5.04 4.68
C LEU A 25 4.67 6.07 4.97
N GLU A 26 4.73 7.20 4.27
CA GLU A 26 3.71 8.24 4.33
C GLU A 26 2.82 8.23 3.08
N ALA A 27 1.61 8.76 3.23
CA ALA A 27 0.74 8.97 2.08
C ALA A 27 1.43 9.92 1.09
N ASN A 28 1.35 9.56 -0.20
CA ASN A 28 2.00 10.19 -1.35
C ASN A 28 3.44 9.78 -1.64
N ASP A 29 4.08 8.97 -0.81
CA ASP A 29 5.40 8.43 -1.10
C ASP A 29 5.40 7.59 -2.38
N HIS A 30 6.53 7.64 -3.09
CA HIS A 30 6.76 6.81 -4.26
C HIS A 30 7.55 5.58 -3.83
N VAL A 31 7.04 4.42 -4.24
CA VAL A 31 7.65 3.12 -3.92
C VAL A 31 7.88 2.34 -5.19
N ILE A 32 8.96 1.57 -5.21
CA ILE A 32 9.23 0.60 -6.27
C ILE A 32 8.91 -0.78 -5.70
N ILE A 33 8.06 -1.52 -6.39
CA ILE A 33 7.60 -2.84 -5.97
C ILE A 33 8.06 -3.86 -7.01
N GLU A 34 8.64 -4.95 -6.55
CA GLU A 34 8.92 -6.09 -7.41
C GLU A 34 7.64 -6.93 -7.58
N THR A 35 7.14 -6.99 -8.81
CA THR A 35 6.03 -7.86 -9.21
C THR A 35 6.55 -9.00 -10.07
N SER A 36 5.71 -9.99 -10.35
CA SER A 36 6.05 -11.08 -11.30
C SER A 36 6.37 -10.59 -12.72
N ARG A 37 6.08 -9.32 -13.04
CA ARG A 37 6.37 -8.68 -14.33
C ARG A 37 7.58 -7.74 -14.28
N GLY A 38 8.25 -7.63 -13.13
CA GLY A 38 9.39 -6.76 -12.88
C GLY A 38 9.09 -5.64 -11.89
N LEU A 39 9.97 -4.64 -11.88
CA LEU A 39 9.84 -3.48 -10.99
C LEU A 39 8.75 -2.52 -11.49
N GLU A 40 7.80 -2.20 -10.62
CA GLU A 40 6.72 -1.26 -10.88
C GLU A 40 6.77 -0.07 -9.91
N LEU A 41 6.57 1.13 -10.46
CA LEU A 41 6.45 2.36 -9.66
C LEU A 41 5.00 2.50 -9.16
N GLY A 42 4.85 2.47 -7.84
CA GLY A 42 3.61 2.74 -7.12
C GLY A 42 3.66 4.06 -6.35
N ARG A 43 2.50 4.46 -5.85
CA ARG A 43 2.36 5.58 -4.92
C ARG A 43 1.53 5.13 -3.71
N VAL A 44 2.01 5.43 -2.51
CA VAL A 44 1.29 5.17 -1.26
C VAL A 44 0.06 6.07 -1.22
N VAL A 45 -1.11 5.46 -1.08
CA VAL A 45 -2.41 6.15 -0.98
C VAL A 45 -3.08 5.95 0.37
N ILE A 46 -2.64 4.94 1.14
CA ILE A 46 -3.06 4.70 2.52
C ILE A 46 -1.80 4.36 3.30
N ALA A 47 -1.44 5.21 4.27
CA ALA A 47 -0.28 4.96 5.11
C ALA A 47 -0.57 3.85 6.14
N PRO A 48 0.44 3.07 6.58
CA PRO A 48 0.31 2.01 7.59
C PRO A 48 -0.50 2.43 8.82
N ARG A 49 -0.20 3.63 9.32
CA ARG A 49 -0.80 4.22 10.52
C ARG A 49 -2.25 4.68 10.34
N GLN A 50 -2.69 4.93 9.10
CA GLN A 50 -4.08 5.34 8.79
C GLN A 50 -5.06 4.16 8.84
N VAL A 51 -4.60 2.95 8.54
CA VAL A 51 -5.45 1.74 8.58
C VAL A 51 -5.88 1.42 10.01
N LEU A 52 -5.00 1.61 10.99
CA LEU A 52 -5.30 1.45 12.42
C LEU A 52 -6.42 2.37 12.92
N ALA A 53 -6.65 3.50 12.25
CA ALA A 53 -7.69 4.46 12.62
C ALA A 53 -9.06 4.13 12.01
N ASN A 54 -9.14 3.21 11.03
CA ASN A 54 -10.32 3.01 10.20
C ASN A 54 -10.55 1.52 9.84
N GLU A 55 -10.58 0.64 10.85
CA GLU A 55 -10.88 -0.79 10.69
C GLU A 55 -12.29 -1.04 10.14
N THR A 56 -12.43 -1.00 8.81
CA THR A 56 -13.50 -1.68 8.07
C THR A 56 -12.85 -2.45 6.92
N ILE A 57 -12.39 -3.66 7.20
CA ILE A 57 -12.04 -4.62 6.15
C ILE A 57 -13.23 -5.57 6.06
N GLU A 58 -14.15 -5.32 5.12
CA GLU A 58 -15.07 -6.35 4.66
C GLU A 58 -14.25 -7.43 3.94
N SER A 59 -14.03 -8.54 4.63
CA SER A 59 -13.53 -9.78 4.06
C SER A 59 -14.61 -10.38 3.14
N LEU A 60 -14.33 -10.45 1.84
CA LEU A 60 -15.05 -11.29 0.87
C LEU A 60 -14.47 -12.71 0.87
#